data_AF-A0A3A4WAL1-F1
#
_entry.id   AF-A0A3A4WAL1-F1
#
_cell.length_a   1.000
_cell.length_b   1.000
_cell.length_c   1.000
_cell.angle_alpha   90.00
_cell.angle_beta   90.00
_cell.angle_gamma   90.00
#
_symmetry.space_group_name_H-M   'P 1'
#
loop_
_entity.id
_entity.type
_entity.pdbx_description
1 polymer ?
#
loop_
_entity_poly.entity_id
_entity_poly.type
_entity_poly.pdbx_seq_one_letter_code
_entity_poly.pdbx_strand_id
1 'polypeptide(L)'
;MGETVYQKPVWQMVKEAVLHLGGRATHKQVKRYIKERYGDVKDVTIQCHFILCAVNHPSRIHYQHNKRPRLANGKYDFLFRPSRGIVEIYDPAKHGVWGISIGPDGKPAVGLVAGSELIEAERIKPPPPTAPELVREVYRLIIRLPRFDHSTPPSVLPRSGIYFLFEAGETVDLDGERVDRIVRVGTHRGDGRFASRIRSHYGNASSLGGHKNTSILRMNVGGCLLRRYFPEDERLGQWMTQGAPSFADVEEMVSKYLREVVTFSCIPIESERDRLELERGLIALLNQYPLGEFSEDWLGRSAVSEKIASSGMWNSHHLNGKPLSGDEFLLLERGAARAMRPEYTSQEWRVGRAGGWMEPKPAPERERVALQGLTLVVVPCGKTKIWQLEPETGPVQAKKAYLGPPFKANREYAEAFGDAWVILSAKYGFVFPEMLLPEDPGDVTFGDKACSELVPVSTLKRQVDLLRLGLYDNVVVLGGNGYREAAAQAFGGTAARLHFPFKGLRQGEMISAARRAVDTKEPFPG
;
A
#
# COMPACT_ATOMS: atom_id res chain seq x y z
N MET A 1 -9.67 6.86 -35.50
CA MET A 1 -9.18 5.86 -36.48
C MET A 1 -8.89 4.60 -35.70
N GLY A 2 -9.60 3.50 -35.98
CA GLY A 2 -9.51 2.26 -35.21
C GLY A 2 -8.11 1.65 -35.26
N GLU A 3 -7.52 1.41 -34.09
CA GLU A 3 -6.24 0.70 -33.98
C GLU A 3 -6.44 -0.75 -34.39
N THR A 4 -5.84 -1.14 -35.50
CA THR A 4 -5.63 -2.55 -35.82
C THR A 4 -4.64 -3.09 -34.79
N VAL A 5 -5.13 -3.87 -33.83
CA VAL A 5 -4.30 -4.42 -32.75
C VAL A 5 -3.48 -5.58 -33.32
N TYR A 6 -2.27 -5.28 -33.79
CA TYR A 6 -1.28 -6.31 -34.14
C TYR A 6 -0.85 -7.04 -32.87
N GLN A 7 -0.61 -8.36 -32.93
CA GLN A 7 -0.11 -9.16 -31.80
C GLN A 7 1.22 -8.64 -31.22
N LYS A 8 1.96 -7.85 -32.02
CA LYS A 8 3.20 -7.19 -31.64
C LYS A 8 3.18 -5.74 -32.13
N PRO A 9 3.60 -4.74 -31.34
CA PRO A 9 3.70 -3.36 -31.82
C PRO A 9 4.63 -3.23 -33.04
N VAL A 10 4.23 -2.46 -34.05
CA VAL A 10 4.97 -2.33 -35.32
C VAL A 10 6.40 -1.83 -35.13
N TRP A 11 6.66 -0.94 -34.17
CA TRP A 11 8.03 -0.51 -33.85
C TRP A 11 8.93 -1.66 -33.40
N GLN A 12 8.39 -2.66 -32.67
CA GLN A 12 9.15 -3.85 -32.28
C GLN A 12 9.43 -4.74 -33.47
N MET A 13 8.46 -4.88 -34.38
CA MET A 13 8.64 -5.61 -35.64
C MET A 13 9.75 -4.97 -36.49
N VAL A 14 9.77 -3.64 -36.58
CA VAL A 14 10.82 -2.88 -37.28
C VAL A 14 12.19 -3.08 -36.62
N LYS A 15 12.27 -2.97 -35.29
CA LYS A 15 13.53 -3.18 -34.55
C LYS A 15 14.09 -4.58 -34.78
N GLU A 16 13.23 -5.59 -34.66
CA GLU A 16 13.61 -6.99 -34.89
C GLU A 16 14.07 -7.22 -36.32
N ALA A 17 13.36 -6.68 -37.31
CA ALA A 17 13.73 -6.80 -38.71
C ALA A 17 15.12 -6.24 -38.99
N VAL A 18 15.43 -5.03 -38.50
CA VAL A 18 16.74 -4.40 -38.73
C VAL A 18 17.85 -5.17 -38.03
N LEU A 19 17.64 -5.64 -36.81
CA LEU A 19 18.61 -6.48 -36.09
C LEU A 19 18.86 -7.80 -36.84
N HIS A 20 17.79 -8.47 -37.28
CA HIS A 20 17.88 -9.74 -38.00
C HIS A 20 18.61 -9.59 -39.35
N LEU A 21 18.46 -8.44 -40.01
CA LEU A 21 19.12 -8.10 -41.27
C LEU A 21 20.56 -7.60 -41.08
N GLY A 22 21.19 -7.83 -39.91
CA GLY A 22 22.58 -7.48 -39.65
C GLY A 22 22.78 -6.04 -39.18
N GLY A 23 21.75 -5.41 -38.61
CA GLY A 23 21.84 -4.08 -38.00
C GLY A 23 21.73 -2.92 -39.00
N ARG A 24 21.69 -3.18 -40.31
CA ARG A 24 21.47 -2.18 -41.37
C ARG A 24 20.62 -2.77 -42.49
N ALA A 25 19.56 -2.07 -42.86
CA ALA A 25 18.61 -2.56 -43.85
C ALA A 25 17.94 -1.45 -44.65
N THR A 26 17.51 -1.78 -45.87
CA THR A 26 16.61 -0.94 -46.66
C THR A 26 15.18 -1.05 -46.13
N HIS A 27 14.37 0.00 -46.30
CA HIS A 27 12.94 -0.05 -45.97
C HIS A 27 12.24 -1.22 -46.67
N LYS A 28 12.65 -1.56 -47.91
CA LYS A 28 12.10 -2.69 -48.66
C LYS A 28 12.41 -4.03 -47.99
N GLN A 29 13.63 -4.24 -47.52
CA GLN A 29 14.01 -5.46 -46.79
C GLN A 29 13.25 -5.57 -45.47
N VAL A 30 13.13 -4.47 -44.71
CA VAL A 30 12.38 -4.46 -43.45
C VAL A 30 10.90 -4.75 -43.67
N LYS A 31 10.26 -4.08 -44.64
CA LYS A 31 8.85 -4.32 -44.98
C LYS A 31 8.60 -5.77 -45.39
N ARG A 32 9.49 -6.33 -46.22
CA ARG A 32 9.42 -7.73 -46.65
C ARG A 32 9.52 -8.68 -45.44
N TYR A 33 10.51 -8.49 -44.57
CA TYR A 33 10.67 -9.29 -43.36
C TYR A 33 9.43 -9.24 -42.46
N ILE A 34 8.86 -8.04 -42.27
CA ILE A 34 7.67 -7.86 -41.45
C ILE A 34 6.49 -8.61 -42.06
N LYS A 35 6.30 -8.52 -43.38
CA LYS A 35 5.19 -9.20 -44.08
C LYS A 35 5.32 -10.72 -44.05
N GLU A 36 6.53 -11.23 -44.26
CA GLU A 36 6.82 -12.66 -44.23
C GLU A 36 6.61 -13.26 -42.82
N ARG A 37 6.93 -12.51 -41.77
CA ARG A 37 6.90 -13.01 -40.39
C ARG A 37 5.60 -12.71 -39.63
N TYR A 38 4.98 -11.58 -39.89
CA TYR A 38 3.88 -11.04 -39.10
C TYR A 38 2.58 -10.84 -39.90
N GLY A 39 2.57 -11.22 -41.19
CA GLY A 39 1.42 -11.07 -42.07
C GLY A 39 1.25 -9.63 -42.59
N ASP A 40 0.03 -9.30 -43.03
CA ASP A 40 -0.22 -8.06 -43.77
C ASP A 40 -0.27 -6.81 -42.88
N VAL A 41 0.91 -6.30 -42.53
CA VAL A 41 1.08 -5.00 -41.88
C VAL A 41 1.12 -3.91 -42.95
N LYS A 42 0.26 -2.89 -42.80
CA LYS A 42 0.14 -1.79 -43.77
C LYS A 42 1.47 -1.07 -43.95
N ASP A 43 1.89 -0.92 -45.20
CA ASP A 43 3.11 -0.22 -45.60
C ASP A 43 3.23 1.20 -45.04
N VAL A 44 2.11 1.92 -44.98
CA VAL A 44 2.02 3.29 -44.41
C VAL A 44 2.33 3.27 -42.91
N THR A 45 1.82 2.27 -42.18
CA THR A 45 2.09 2.12 -40.75
C THR A 45 3.56 1.83 -40.48
N ILE A 46 4.19 0.96 -41.28
CA ILE A 46 5.63 0.68 -41.17
C ILE A 46 6.43 1.95 -41.50
N GLN A 47 6.01 2.70 -42.52
CA GLN A 47 6.66 3.95 -42.92
C GLN A 47 6.61 5.01 -41.81
N CYS A 48 5.48 5.15 -41.11
CA CYS A 48 5.37 6.01 -39.92
C CYS A 48 6.40 5.62 -38.84
N HIS A 49 6.64 4.31 -38.66
CA HIS A 49 7.59 3.83 -37.66
C HIS A 49 9.06 4.04 -38.04
N PHE A 50 9.42 4.07 -39.33
CA PHE A 50 10.75 4.54 -39.74
C PHE A 50 10.96 6.01 -39.35
N ILE A 51 9.95 6.85 -39.51
CA ILE A 51 10.01 8.27 -39.16
C ILE A 51 10.10 8.44 -37.63
N LEU A 52 9.23 7.74 -36.90
CA LEU A 52 9.18 7.82 -35.44
C LEU A 52 10.50 7.35 -34.81
N CYS A 53 11.05 6.24 -35.29
CA CYS A 53 12.14 5.56 -34.63
C CYS A 53 13.54 5.99 -35.08
N ALA A 54 13.64 6.70 -36.21
CA ALA A 54 14.91 7.25 -36.68
C ALA A 54 15.24 8.57 -35.95
N VAL A 55 16.34 8.57 -35.20
CA VAL A 55 16.70 9.68 -34.32
C VAL A 55 16.98 10.99 -35.06
N ASN A 56 17.46 10.88 -36.29
CA ASN A 56 17.83 11.98 -37.17
C ASN A 56 16.76 12.31 -38.24
N HIS A 57 15.54 11.76 -38.12
CA HIS A 57 14.50 12.06 -39.10
C HIS A 57 13.77 13.37 -38.76
N PRO A 58 13.76 14.39 -39.63
CA PRO A 58 13.24 15.73 -39.29
C PRO A 58 11.75 15.70 -38.94
N SER A 59 10.94 14.96 -39.69
CA SER A 59 9.49 14.87 -39.47
C SER A 59 9.08 14.13 -38.18
N ARG A 60 10.03 13.61 -37.40
CA ARG A 60 9.71 12.91 -36.14
C ARG A 60 9.07 13.83 -35.10
N ILE A 61 9.30 15.15 -35.21
CA ILE A 61 8.72 16.20 -34.36
C ILE A 61 7.18 16.27 -34.40
N HIS A 62 6.55 15.73 -35.45
CA HIS A 62 5.09 15.73 -35.57
C HIS A 62 4.40 14.64 -34.73
N TYR A 63 5.16 13.68 -34.20
CA TYR A 63 4.63 12.63 -33.34
C TYR A 63 4.49 13.15 -31.90
N GLN A 64 3.40 12.79 -31.21
CA GLN A 64 3.07 13.30 -29.88
C GLN A 64 4.22 13.17 -28.86
N HIS A 65 5.01 12.08 -28.92
CA HIS A 65 6.17 11.83 -28.05
C HIS A 65 7.35 12.80 -28.27
N ASN A 66 7.39 13.49 -29.41
CA ASN A 66 8.52 14.31 -29.88
C ASN A 66 8.17 15.80 -29.96
N LYS A 67 7.05 16.22 -29.34
CA LYS A 67 6.59 17.61 -29.33
C LYS A 67 7.33 18.52 -28.33
N ARG A 68 8.17 17.96 -27.47
CA ARG A 68 8.94 18.68 -26.45
C ARG A 68 10.43 18.42 -26.64
N PRO A 69 11.30 19.37 -26.26
CA PRO A 69 12.74 19.16 -26.26
C PRO A 69 13.14 17.94 -25.44
N ARG A 70 14.01 17.09 -25.98
CA ARG A 70 14.51 15.87 -25.32
C ARG A 70 15.70 15.26 -26.05
N LEU A 71 16.51 14.48 -25.34
CA LEU A 71 17.50 13.57 -25.93
C LEU A 71 16.81 12.34 -26.55
N ALA A 72 17.42 11.78 -27.59
CA ALA A 72 16.98 10.56 -28.25
C ALA A 72 17.48 9.31 -27.50
N ASN A 73 16.89 9.02 -26.33
CA ASN A 73 17.27 7.90 -25.46
C ASN A 73 16.07 7.04 -24.97
N GLY A 74 14.90 7.21 -25.59
CA GLY A 74 13.68 6.50 -25.27
C GLY A 74 13.50 5.21 -26.07
N LYS A 75 12.43 4.47 -25.77
CA LYS A 75 12.12 3.17 -26.41
C LYS A 75 11.96 3.20 -27.93
N TYR A 76 11.69 4.39 -28.51
CA TYR A 76 11.58 4.58 -29.95
C TYR A 76 12.90 5.01 -30.60
N ASP A 77 13.91 5.40 -29.83
CA ASP A 77 15.16 6.00 -30.35
C ASP A 77 16.21 4.92 -30.67
N PHE A 78 15.95 4.09 -31.67
CA PHE A 78 16.81 2.94 -31.99
C PHE A 78 17.22 2.83 -33.46
N LEU A 79 16.75 3.71 -34.36
CA LEU A 79 17.19 3.76 -35.75
C LEU A 79 17.99 5.02 -36.04
N PHE A 80 18.95 4.91 -36.95
CA PHE A 80 19.64 6.01 -37.61
C PHE A 80 19.41 5.90 -39.11
N ARG A 81 19.19 7.03 -39.78
CA ARG A 81 18.96 7.10 -41.23
C ARG A 81 20.22 7.62 -41.93
N PRO A 82 21.10 6.76 -42.47
CA PRO A 82 22.29 7.21 -43.18
C PRO A 82 21.95 7.83 -44.55
N SER A 83 20.89 7.35 -45.21
CA SER A 83 20.43 7.88 -46.50
C SER A 83 18.94 7.58 -46.73
N ARG A 84 18.37 8.09 -47.82
CA ARG A 84 16.94 7.87 -48.12
C ARG A 84 16.64 6.39 -48.33
N GLY A 85 15.72 5.85 -47.54
CA GLY A 85 15.26 4.47 -47.66
C GLY A 85 16.15 3.44 -46.97
N ILE A 86 17.18 3.86 -46.25
CA ILE A 86 18.07 3.00 -45.46
C ILE A 86 17.96 3.38 -43.98
N VAL A 87 17.94 2.37 -43.12
CA VAL A 87 18.01 2.52 -41.66
C VAL A 87 19.07 1.56 -41.11
N GLU A 88 19.73 1.97 -40.03
CA GLU A 88 20.63 1.13 -39.24
C GLU A 88 20.36 1.32 -37.75
N ILE A 89 20.86 0.42 -36.91
CA ILE A 89 20.70 0.55 -35.46
C ILE A 89 21.45 1.80 -34.98
N TYR A 90 20.75 2.64 -34.24
CA TYR A 90 21.32 3.84 -33.66
C TYR A 90 22.30 3.47 -32.54
N ASP A 91 23.54 3.86 -32.77
CA ASP A 91 24.65 3.82 -31.82
C ASP A 91 25.17 5.25 -31.60
N PRO A 92 24.97 5.86 -30.42
CA PRO A 92 25.43 7.22 -30.14
C PRO A 92 26.95 7.40 -30.28
N ALA A 93 27.75 6.37 -30.02
CA ALA A 93 29.21 6.43 -30.16
C ALA A 93 29.63 6.58 -31.63
N LYS A 94 28.90 5.94 -32.54
CA LYS A 94 29.12 6.02 -33.98
C LYS A 94 28.46 7.22 -34.65
N HIS A 95 27.24 7.57 -34.24
CA HIS A 95 26.38 8.50 -34.97
C HIS A 95 26.22 9.87 -34.29
N GLY A 96 26.85 10.08 -33.14
CA GLY A 96 26.66 11.24 -32.28
C GLY A 96 25.35 11.17 -31.48
N VAL A 97 25.22 11.99 -30.45
CA VAL A 97 24.00 12.07 -29.65
C VAL A 97 22.99 12.99 -30.33
N TRP A 98 21.81 12.46 -30.61
CA TRP A 98 20.73 13.19 -31.25
C TRP A 98 19.68 13.62 -30.23
N GLY A 99 19.01 14.74 -30.51
CA GLY A 99 17.94 15.27 -29.69
C GLY A 99 16.96 16.12 -30.50
N ILE A 100 15.96 16.63 -29.78
CA ILE A 100 15.04 17.64 -30.25
C ILE A 100 15.29 18.89 -29.40
N SER A 101 15.59 20.01 -30.06
CA SER A 101 15.77 21.33 -29.44
C SER A 101 14.75 22.31 -30.00
N ILE A 102 14.60 23.48 -29.36
CA ILE A 102 13.82 24.59 -29.92
C ILE A 102 14.77 25.43 -30.77
N GLY A 103 14.46 25.55 -32.06
CA GLY A 103 15.19 26.42 -32.97
C GLY A 103 14.96 27.91 -32.66
N PRO A 104 15.76 28.82 -33.24
CA PRO A 104 15.60 30.27 -33.06
C PRO A 104 14.21 30.81 -33.44
N ASP A 105 13.48 30.07 -34.27
CA ASP A 105 12.11 30.35 -34.71
C ASP A 105 11.03 29.85 -33.71
N GLY A 106 11.44 29.33 -32.55
CA GLY A 106 10.55 28.79 -31.53
C GLY A 106 9.99 27.40 -31.87
N LYS A 107 10.44 26.75 -32.95
CA LYS A 107 9.91 25.45 -33.38
C LYS A 107 10.84 24.30 -33.00
N PRO A 108 10.30 23.11 -32.67
CA PRO A 108 11.11 21.94 -32.40
C PRO A 108 11.87 21.51 -33.66
N ALA A 109 13.17 21.31 -33.55
CA ALA A 109 14.06 20.84 -34.60
C ALA A 109 14.87 19.64 -34.11
N VAL A 110 15.16 18.70 -35.01
CA VAL A 110 16.03 17.55 -34.74
C VAL A 110 17.47 17.95 -35.03
N GLY A 111 18.37 17.71 -34.08
CA GLY A 111 19.79 18.07 -34.22
C GLY A 111 20.73 17.17 -33.42
N LEU A 112 22.02 17.29 -33.75
CA LEU A 112 23.11 16.77 -32.92
C LEU A 112 23.25 17.66 -31.68
N VAL A 113 23.44 17.04 -30.53
CA VAL A 113 23.62 17.72 -29.24
C VAL A 113 25.11 17.99 -29.04
N ALA A 114 25.48 19.25 -28.74
CA ALA A 114 26.88 19.64 -28.60
C ALA A 114 27.53 19.05 -27.33
N GLY A 115 28.87 18.89 -27.33
CA GLY A 115 29.62 18.31 -26.20
C GLY A 115 29.41 18.99 -24.85
N SER A 116 29.15 20.30 -24.81
CA SER A 116 28.82 21.04 -23.59
C SER A 116 27.39 20.79 -23.11
N GLU A 117 26.44 20.65 -24.03
CA GLU A 117 25.04 20.29 -23.73
C GLU A 117 24.91 18.82 -23.30
N LEU A 118 25.85 17.95 -23.69
CA LEU A 118 25.97 16.58 -23.19
C LEU A 118 26.36 16.55 -21.71
N ILE A 119 27.30 17.39 -21.28
CA ILE A 119 27.71 17.51 -19.88
C ILE A 119 26.57 18.08 -19.04
N GLU A 120 25.82 19.05 -19.56
CA GLU A 120 24.61 19.58 -18.91
C GLU A 120 23.48 18.56 -18.87
N ALA A 121 23.21 17.83 -19.95
CA ALA A 121 22.15 16.82 -19.99
C ALA A 121 22.48 15.53 -19.22
N GLU A 122 23.77 15.16 -19.10
CA GLU A 122 24.24 14.10 -18.20
C GLU A 122 24.24 14.55 -16.74
N ARG A 123 24.51 15.83 -16.44
CA ARG A 123 24.32 16.41 -15.09
C ARG A 123 22.85 16.56 -14.70
N ILE A 124 21.95 16.71 -15.67
CA ILE A 124 20.49 16.82 -15.45
C ILE A 124 19.82 15.44 -15.35
N LYS A 125 20.47 14.34 -15.76
CA LYS A 125 20.03 13.02 -15.32
C LYS A 125 20.39 12.90 -13.83
N PRO A 126 19.40 12.80 -12.92
CA PRO A 126 19.74 12.42 -11.57
C PRO A 126 20.50 11.09 -11.66
N PRO A 127 21.57 10.91 -10.86
CA PRO A 127 22.23 9.61 -10.78
C PRO A 127 21.15 8.53 -10.56
N PRO A 128 21.32 7.32 -11.13
CA PRO A 128 20.40 6.22 -10.81
C PRO A 128 20.29 6.15 -9.29
N PRO A 129 19.06 6.07 -8.75
CA PRO A 129 18.84 6.19 -7.33
C PRO A 129 19.73 5.19 -6.60
N THR A 130 20.45 5.70 -5.61
CA THR A 130 21.29 4.91 -4.73
C THR A 130 20.43 3.86 -4.03
N ALA A 131 21.02 2.78 -3.52
CA ALA A 131 20.24 1.78 -2.79
C ALA A 131 19.46 2.35 -1.57
N PRO A 132 20.00 3.31 -0.78
CA PRO A 132 19.23 4.04 0.23
C PRO A 132 18.05 4.87 -0.31
N GLU A 133 18.12 5.40 -1.52
CA GLU A 133 17.01 6.11 -2.15
C GLU A 133 15.97 5.11 -2.69
N LEU A 134 16.43 4.03 -3.33
CA LEU A 134 15.59 2.98 -3.86
C LEU A 134 14.75 2.30 -2.77
N VAL A 135 15.29 2.08 -1.57
CA VAL A 135 14.48 1.49 -0.50
C VAL A 135 13.32 2.40 -0.11
N ARG A 136 13.52 3.73 -0.05
CA ARG A 136 12.45 4.69 0.23
C ARG A 136 11.41 4.68 -0.90
N GLU A 137 11.84 4.66 -2.16
CA GLU A 137 10.94 4.59 -3.31
C GLU A 137 10.12 3.29 -3.32
N VAL A 138 10.72 2.16 -2.95
CA VAL A 138 10.03 0.88 -2.78
C VAL A 138 8.93 1.00 -1.71
N TYR A 139 9.24 1.59 -0.55
CA TYR A 139 8.23 1.84 0.49
C TYR A 139 7.12 2.78 -0.01
N ARG A 140 7.45 3.94 -0.60
CA ARG A 140 6.48 4.90 -1.16
C ARG A 140 5.56 4.27 -2.21
N LEU A 141 6.08 3.35 -3.03
CA LEU A 141 5.30 2.61 -4.00
C LEU A 141 4.33 1.64 -3.31
N ILE A 142 4.83 0.85 -2.35
CA ILE A 142 4.08 -0.25 -1.75
C ILE A 142 2.99 0.24 -0.80
N ILE A 143 3.20 1.32 -0.05
CA ILE A 143 2.17 1.87 0.87
C ILE A 143 0.91 2.35 0.14
N ARG A 144 1.01 2.64 -1.16
CA ARG A 144 -0.11 3.05 -2.02
C ARG A 144 -0.89 1.87 -2.59
N LEU A 145 -0.41 0.64 -2.42
CA LEU A 145 -1.07 -0.55 -2.92
C LEU A 145 -2.23 -0.96 -2.01
N PRO A 146 -3.27 -1.61 -2.56
CA PRO A 146 -4.30 -2.24 -1.74
C PRO A 146 -3.69 -3.18 -0.70
N ARG A 147 -4.27 -3.16 0.51
CA ARG A 147 -3.93 -4.08 1.59
C ARG A 147 -4.94 -5.21 1.64
N PHE A 148 -4.43 -6.43 1.75
CA PHE A 148 -5.18 -7.67 1.77
C PHE A 148 -4.82 -8.47 3.02
N ASP A 149 -5.66 -9.45 3.34
CA ASP A 149 -5.49 -10.34 4.48
C ASP A 149 -5.97 -11.76 4.14
N HIS A 150 -6.02 -12.63 5.15
CA HIS A 150 -6.44 -14.02 5.00
C HIS A 150 -7.89 -14.21 4.48
N SER A 151 -8.75 -13.19 4.62
CA SER A 151 -10.15 -13.23 4.18
C SER A 151 -10.32 -12.87 2.71
N THR A 152 -9.25 -12.40 2.05
CA THR A 152 -9.29 -11.93 0.67
C THR A 152 -9.65 -13.07 -0.30
N PRO A 153 -10.72 -12.91 -1.11
CA PRO A 153 -11.11 -13.92 -2.09
C PRO A 153 -10.01 -14.13 -3.16
N PRO A 154 -9.71 -15.38 -3.56
CA PRO A 154 -8.72 -15.66 -4.60
C PRO A 154 -8.97 -14.95 -5.93
N SER A 155 -10.24 -14.68 -6.26
CA SER A 155 -10.65 -14.01 -7.49
C SER A 155 -10.16 -12.57 -7.60
N VAL A 156 -9.89 -11.92 -6.46
CA VAL A 156 -9.37 -10.55 -6.40
C VAL A 156 -7.85 -10.52 -6.59
N LEU A 157 -7.18 -11.65 -6.39
CA LEU A 157 -5.73 -11.73 -6.46
C LEU A 157 -5.25 -11.96 -7.91
N PRO A 158 -4.09 -11.40 -8.28
CA PRO A 158 -3.54 -11.62 -9.61
C PRO A 158 -3.19 -13.10 -9.82
N ARG A 159 -3.19 -13.56 -11.08
CA ARG A 159 -2.75 -14.93 -11.42
C ARG A 159 -1.28 -15.15 -11.05
N SER A 160 -0.45 -14.15 -11.31
CA SER A 160 0.99 -14.17 -11.10
C SER A 160 1.49 -12.84 -10.52
N GLY A 161 2.34 -12.89 -9.49
CA GLY A 161 2.83 -11.66 -8.86
C GLY A 161 3.80 -11.90 -7.71
N ILE A 162 4.27 -10.81 -7.14
CA ILE A 162 5.09 -10.75 -5.93
C ILE A 162 4.23 -10.22 -4.79
N TYR A 163 4.47 -10.69 -3.58
CA TYR A 163 3.79 -10.22 -2.38
C TYR A 163 4.77 -9.67 -1.34
N PHE A 164 4.25 -8.76 -0.52
CA PHE A 164 4.92 -8.12 0.59
C PHE A 164 4.08 -8.37 1.82
N LEU A 165 4.65 -8.98 2.87
CA LEU A 165 3.94 -9.17 4.14
C LEU A 165 4.31 -8.06 5.13
N PHE A 166 3.33 -7.71 5.95
CA PHE A 166 3.40 -6.71 7.00
C PHE A 166 2.88 -7.33 8.27
N GLU A 167 3.49 -7.00 9.41
CA GLU A 167 3.13 -7.56 10.71
C GLU A 167 2.69 -6.41 11.62
N ALA A 168 1.54 -6.55 12.26
CA ALA A 168 0.98 -5.51 13.11
C ALA A 168 1.97 -5.14 14.24
N GLY A 169 2.29 -3.85 14.34
CA GLY A 169 3.27 -3.33 15.30
C GLY A 169 4.69 -3.20 14.75
N GLU A 170 4.99 -3.76 13.58
CA GLU A 170 6.25 -3.55 12.89
C GLU A 170 6.16 -2.33 11.97
N THR A 171 6.90 -1.27 12.30
CA THR A 171 6.86 0.00 11.55
C THR A 171 8.26 0.54 11.28
N VAL A 172 8.41 1.33 10.22
CA VAL A 172 9.62 2.11 9.92
C VAL A 172 9.27 3.59 9.76
N ASP A 173 10.27 4.45 9.90
CA ASP A 173 10.14 5.86 9.55
C ASP A 173 10.44 6.05 8.06
N LEU A 174 9.46 6.59 7.34
CA LEU A 174 9.60 6.99 5.95
C LEU A 174 9.41 8.51 5.88
N ASP A 175 10.53 9.23 5.90
CA ASP A 175 10.56 10.69 5.79
C ASP A 175 9.72 11.41 6.87
N GLY A 176 9.74 10.89 8.11
CA GLY A 176 8.96 11.42 9.24
C GLY A 176 7.54 10.86 9.36
N GLU A 177 7.11 9.97 8.46
CA GLU A 177 5.85 9.25 8.56
C GLU A 177 6.10 7.79 9.01
N ARG A 178 5.35 7.34 10.01
CA ARG A 178 5.40 5.94 10.46
C ARG A 178 4.57 5.06 9.55
N VAL A 179 5.21 4.15 8.83
CA VAL A 179 4.56 3.21 7.90
C VAL A 179 4.83 1.76 8.28
N ASP A 180 3.95 0.83 7.86
CA ASP A 180 4.14 -0.60 8.13
C ASP A 180 5.45 -1.12 7.50
N ARG A 181 6.24 -1.83 8.29
CA ARG A 181 7.50 -2.43 7.87
C ARG A 181 7.25 -3.67 7.02
N ILE A 182 7.99 -3.80 5.92
CA ILE A 182 7.96 -5.02 5.10
C ILE A 182 8.74 -6.10 5.83
N VAL A 183 8.05 -7.12 6.35
CA VAL A 183 8.67 -8.22 7.11
C VAL A 183 9.01 -9.42 6.23
N ARG A 184 8.44 -9.50 5.02
CA ARG A 184 8.72 -10.57 4.05
C ARG A 184 8.44 -10.10 2.64
N VAL A 185 9.29 -10.52 1.71
CA VAL A 185 9.00 -10.49 0.27
C VAL A 185 8.90 -11.93 -0.22
N GLY A 186 7.94 -12.23 -1.09
CA GLY A 186 7.84 -13.56 -1.63
C GLY A 186 7.15 -13.66 -2.99
N THR A 187 7.38 -14.80 -3.64
CA THR A 187 6.73 -15.15 -4.91
C THR A 187 6.39 -16.64 -5.02
N HIS A 188 6.07 -17.08 -6.24
CA HIS A 188 5.75 -18.46 -6.60
C HIS A 188 6.35 -18.86 -7.95
N ARG A 189 6.56 -20.17 -8.13
CA ARG A 189 7.01 -20.81 -9.38
C ARG A 189 5.84 -21.43 -10.12
N GLY A 190 5.91 -21.42 -11.44
CA GLY A 190 4.82 -21.78 -12.34
C GLY A 190 3.81 -20.65 -12.48
N ASP A 191 3.00 -20.72 -13.53
CA ASP A 191 2.01 -19.69 -13.83
C ASP A 191 0.70 -19.92 -13.08
N GLY A 192 0.05 -18.83 -12.66
CA GLY A 192 -1.30 -18.90 -12.09
C GLY A 192 -1.39 -19.44 -10.66
N ARG A 193 -0.27 -19.57 -9.93
CA ARG A 193 -0.23 -20.15 -8.57
C ARG A 193 -0.17 -19.12 -7.45
N PHE A 194 -0.37 -17.83 -7.75
CA PHE A 194 -0.23 -16.78 -6.75
C PHE A 194 -1.26 -16.93 -5.60
N ALA A 195 -2.54 -17.08 -5.90
CA ALA A 195 -3.57 -17.20 -4.86
C ALA A 195 -3.41 -18.45 -3.99
N SER A 196 -3.04 -19.59 -4.58
CA SER A 196 -2.75 -20.81 -3.82
C SER A 196 -1.49 -20.66 -2.96
N ARG A 197 -0.47 -19.95 -3.46
CA ARG A 197 0.72 -19.60 -2.68
C ARG A 197 0.37 -18.75 -1.46
N ILE A 198 -0.41 -17.68 -1.62
CA ILE A 198 -0.84 -16.84 -0.49
C ILE A 198 -1.63 -17.67 0.52
N ARG A 199 -2.60 -18.47 0.05
CA ARG A 199 -3.40 -19.35 0.93
C ARG A 199 -2.53 -20.36 1.69
N SER A 200 -1.46 -20.86 1.10
CA SER A 200 -0.53 -21.78 1.78
C SER A 200 0.14 -21.16 3.02
N HIS A 201 0.20 -19.83 3.10
CA HIS A 201 0.69 -19.13 4.29
C HIS A 201 -0.38 -19.08 5.39
N TYR A 202 -1.59 -18.61 5.08
CA TYR A 202 -2.67 -18.43 6.06
C TYR A 202 -3.40 -19.71 6.50
N GLY A 203 -3.10 -20.85 5.88
CA GLY A 203 -3.72 -22.15 6.21
C GLY A 203 -5.14 -22.30 5.64
N ASN A 204 -5.78 -23.42 5.97
CA ASN A 204 -7.12 -23.77 5.50
C ASN A 204 -8.18 -22.84 6.13
N ALA A 205 -8.96 -22.17 5.29
CA ALA A 205 -9.96 -21.19 5.73
C ALA A 205 -10.91 -21.75 6.80
N SER A 206 -11.36 -23.00 6.65
CA SER A 206 -12.39 -23.64 7.47
C SER A 206 -11.87 -24.37 8.72
N SER A 207 -10.62 -24.86 8.71
CA SER A 207 -10.11 -25.73 9.79
C SER A 207 -8.89 -25.21 10.53
N LEU A 208 -8.38 -24.01 10.19
CA LEU A 208 -7.07 -23.47 10.65
C LEU A 208 -5.87 -24.39 10.38
N GLY A 209 -6.07 -25.59 9.85
CA GLY A 209 -5.00 -26.53 9.52
C GLY A 209 -4.11 -25.96 8.43
N GLY A 210 -2.80 -26.08 8.62
CA GLY A 210 -1.82 -25.72 7.61
C GLY A 210 -0.77 -26.80 7.45
N HIS A 211 0.23 -26.50 6.63
CA HIS A 211 1.31 -27.42 6.34
C HIS A 211 2.65 -26.68 6.26
N LYS A 212 3.45 -26.79 7.32
CA LYS A 212 4.80 -26.21 7.44
C LYS A 212 5.69 -26.61 6.25
N ASN A 213 5.55 -27.85 5.79
CA ASN A 213 6.38 -28.41 4.72
C ASN A 213 6.13 -27.75 3.35
N THR A 214 5.00 -27.07 3.15
CA THR A 214 4.70 -26.30 1.93
C THR A 214 4.97 -24.80 2.09
N SER A 215 5.24 -24.36 3.33
CA SER A 215 5.38 -22.95 3.69
C SER A 215 6.46 -22.77 4.75
N ILE A 216 7.67 -22.44 4.29
CA ILE A 216 8.81 -22.13 5.17
C ILE A 216 8.50 -21.02 6.17
N LEU A 217 7.61 -20.09 5.81
CA LEU A 217 7.11 -19.06 6.73
C LEU A 217 6.39 -19.70 7.93
N ARG A 218 5.49 -20.66 7.67
CA ARG A 218 4.77 -21.36 8.74
C ARG A 218 5.71 -22.16 9.64
N MET A 219 6.71 -22.81 9.04
CA MET A 219 7.75 -23.52 9.79
C MET A 219 8.48 -22.57 10.74
N ASN A 220 8.96 -21.42 10.23
CA ASN A 220 9.68 -20.45 11.06
C ASN A 220 8.78 -19.82 12.13
N VAL A 221 7.56 -19.40 11.78
CA VAL A 221 6.60 -18.84 12.75
C VAL A 221 6.30 -19.84 13.86
N GLY A 222 6.02 -21.11 13.51
CA GLY A 222 5.76 -22.15 14.51
C GLY A 222 6.96 -22.42 15.40
N GLY A 223 8.17 -22.42 14.84
CA GLY A 223 9.41 -22.55 15.62
C GLY A 223 9.61 -21.38 16.59
N CYS A 224 9.29 -20.15 16.17
CA CYS A 224 9.36 -18.98 17.04
C CYS A 224 8.31 -19.04 18.16
N LEU A 225 7.07 -19.47 17.85
CA LEU A 225 6.01 -19.63 18.84
C LEU A 225 6.37 -20.67 19.89
N LEU A 226 6.88 -21.83 19.45
CA LEU A 226 7.39 -22.87 20.35
C LEU A 226 8.52 -22.32 21.22
N ARG A 227 9.56 -21.72 20.63
CA ARG A 227 10.70 -21.21 21.39
C ARG A 227 10.35 -20.08 22.36
N ARG A 228 9.44 -19.18 22.01
CA ARG A 228 9.09 -18.00 22.82
C ARG A 228 8.13 -18.33 23.97
N TYR A 229 7.14 -19.19 23.72
CA TYR A 229 6.06 -19.44 24.67
C TYR A 229 6.14 -20.83 25.32
N PHE A 230 6.89 -21.77 24.74
CA PHE A 230 7.03 -23.15 25.21
C PHE A 230 8.50 -23.62 25.11
N PRO A 231 9.44 -22.98 25.83
CA PRO A 231 10.88 -23.22 25.67
C PRO A 231 11.31 -24.67 25.95
N GLU A 232 10.56 -25.39 26.78
CA GLU A 232 10.78 -26.80 27.13
C GLU A 232 10.07 -27.80 26.18
N ASP A 233 9.43 -27.31 25.12
CA ASP A 233 8.73 -28.18 24.17
C ASP A 233 9.72 -28.94 23.27
N GLU A 234 9.90 -30.23 23.57
CA GLU A 234 10.80 -31.14 22.86
C GLU A 234 10.48 -31.27 21.36
N ARG A 235 9.27 -30.86 20.94
CA ARG A 235 8.83 -30.92 19.53
C ARG A 235 9.52 -29.90 18.64
N LEU A 236 10.22 -28.89 19.17
CA LEU A 236 10.86 -27.84 18.38
C LEU A 236 11.81 -28.39 17.30
N GLY A 237 12.67 -29.35 17.66
CA GLY A 237 13.62 -29.95 16.72
C GLY A 237 12.91 -30.66 15.55
N GLN A 238 11.87 -31.43 15.86
CA GLN A 238 11.05 -32.10 14.85
C GLN A 238 10.27 -31.09 14.00
N TRP A 239 9.70 -30.05 14.62
CA TRP A 239 8.98 -28.99 13.92
C TRP A 239 9.86 -28.23 12.93
N MET A 240 11.12 -27.97 13.27
CA MET A 240 12.05 -27.29 12.37
C MET A 240 12.60 -28.19 11.26
N THR A 241 12.31 -29.50 11.30
CA THR A 241 12.78 -30.46 10.30
C THR A 241 11.83 -30.51 9.09
N GLN A 242 12.34 -30.09 7.94
CA GLN A 242 11.62 -30.14 6.66
C GLN A 242 11.25 -31.59 6.31
N GLY A 243 9.99 -31.83 5.97
CA GLY A 243 9.48 -33.17 5.64
C GLY A 243 9.06 -34.01 6.84
N ALA A 244 9.46 -33.65 8.07
CA ALA A 244 8.96 -34.30 9.27
C ALA A 244 7.44 -34.08 9.46
N PRO A 245 6.76 -34.95 10.24
CA PRO A 245 5.36 -34.74 10.61
C PRO A 245 5.12 -33.35 11.20
N SER A 246 3.93 -32.81 10.95
CA SER A 246 3.48 -31.57 11.57
C SER A 246 2.64 -31.88 12.82
N PHE A 247 2.49 -30.91 13.71
CA PHE A 247 1.63 -30.99 14.88
C PHE A 247 0.41 -30.09 14.68
N ALA A 248 -0.79 -30.66 14.81
CA ALA A 248 -2.03 -29.96 14.47
C ALA A 248 -2.26 -28.70 15.33
N ASP A 249 -1.94 -28.80 16.61
CA ASP A 249 -2.01 -27.69 17.57
C ASP A 249 -1.03 -26.57 17.19
N VAL A 250 0.21 -26.91 16.81
CA VAL A 250 1.21 -25.90 16.38
C VAL A 250 0.80 -25.25 15.06
N GLU A 251 0.28 -26.01 14.08
CA GLU A 251 -0.27 -25.44 12.84
C GLU A 251 -1.44 -24.50 13.10
N GLU A 252 -2.31 -24.83 14.06
CA GLU A 252 -3.43 -23.97 14.45
C GLU A 252 -2.92 -22.66 15.06
N MET A 253 -1.93 -22.71 15.97
CA MET A 253 -1.30 -21.51 16.52
C MET A 253 -0.69 -20.64 15.44
N VAL A 254 0.04 -21.23 14.49
CA VAL A 254 0.63 -20.52 13.35
C VAL A 254 -0.44 -19.86 12.49
N SER A 255 -1.54 -20.56 12.20
CA SER A 255 -2.65 -19.98 11.44
C SER A 255 -3.31 -18.82 12.16
N LYS A 256 -3.55 -18.93 13.47
CA LYS A 256 -4.11 -17.82 14.26
C LYS A 256 -3.19 -16.61 14.21
N TYR A 257 -1.90 -16.82 14.47
CA TYR A 257 -0.89 -15.76 14.40
C TYR A 257 -0.91 -15.04 13.06
N LEU A 258 -0.74 -15.79 11.96
CA LEU A 258 -0.67 -15.21 10.62
C LEU A 258 -1.97 -14.48 10.24
N ARG A 259 -3.13 -14.99 10.62
CA ARG A 259 -4.43 -14.36 10.27
C ARG A 259 -4.70 -13.08 11.04
N GLU A 260 -4.19 -12.99 12.25
CA GLU A 260 -4.48 -11.91 13.18
C GLU A 260 -3.57 -10.70 12.96
N VAL A 261 -2.27 -10.95 12.77
CA VAL A 261 -1.28 -9.86 12.72
C VAL A 261 -0.63 -9.68 11.37
N VAL A 262 -0.77 -10.62 10.43
CA VAL A 262 -0.12 -10.52 9.12
C VAL A 262 -1.10 -10.10 8.04
N THR A 263 -0.77 -9.00 7.37
CA THR A 263 -1.45 -8.52 6.15
C THR A 263 -0.47 -8.50 4.99
N PHE A 264 -0.97 -8.28 3.78
CA PHE A 264 -0.11 -8.26 2.60
C PHE A 264 -0.56 -7.28 1.52
N SER A 265 0.38 -6.87 0.68
CA SER A 265 0.12 -6.23 -0.61
C SER A 265 0.79 -7.03 -1.71
N CYS A 266 0.32 -6.87 -2.95
CA CYS A 266 0.88 -7.62 -4.07
C CYS A 266 0.96 -6.80 -5.36
N ILE A 267 1.93 -7.16 -6.20
CA ILE A 267 2.17 -6.54 -7.50
C ILE A 267 2.09 -7.62 -8.58
N PRO A 268 1.24 -7.46 -9.63
CA PRO A 268 1.13 -8.41 -10.72
C PRO A 268 2.39 -8.37 -11.60
N ILE A 269 3.04 -9.52 -11.75
CA ILE A 269 4.26 -9.72 -12.56
C ILE A 269 4.15 -11.10 -13.22
N GLU A 270 3.98 -11.11 -14.54
CA GLU A 270 3.66 -12.33 -15.30
C GLU A 270 4.88 -13.25 -15.53
N SER A 271 6.07 -12.69 -15.75
CA SER A 271 7.28 -13.47 -15.98
C SER A 271 7.79 -14.11 -14.69
N GLU A 272 7.93 -15.44 -14.65
CA GLU A 272 8.55 -16.13 -13.49
C GLU A 272 9.97 -15.64 -13.25
N ARG A 273 10.75 -15.46 -14.32
CA ARG A 273 12.11 -14.96 -14.24
C ARG A 273 12.14 -13.62 -13.52
N ASP A 274 11.31 -12.68 -13.97
CA ASP A 274 11.23 -11.33 -13.42
C ASP A 274 10.78 -11.37 -11.96
N ARG A 275 9.78 -12.21 -11.63
CA ARG A 275 9.32 -12.40 -10.24
C ARG A 275 10.45 -12.83 -9.32
N LEU A 276 11.26 -13.80 -9.76
CA LEU A 276 12.36 -14.34 -8.98
C LEU A 276 13.54 -13.37 -8.89
N GLU A 277 13.84 -12.62 -9.96
CA GLU A 277 14.87 -11.56 -9.95
C GLU A 277 14.48 -10.44 -8.98
N LEU A 278 13.23 -9.95 -9.07
CA LEU A 278 12.68 -8.93 -8.18
C LEU A 278 12.63 -9.39 -6.72
N GLU A 279 12.17 -10.62 -6.42
CA GLU A 279 12.17 -11.17 -5.06
C GLU A 279 13.57 -11.13 -4.45
N ARG A 280 14.60 -11.57 -5.19
CA ARG A 280 15.99 -11.54 -4.73
C ARG A 280 16.49 -10.11 -4.48
N GLY A 281 16.28 -9.21 -5.44
CA GLY A 281 16.73 -7.82 -5.36
C GLY A 281 16.05 -7.05 -4.22
N LEU A 282 14.75 -7.25 -4.02
CA LEU A 282 13.97 -6.63 -2.95
C LEU A 282 14.41 -7.11 -1.56
N ILE A 283 14.62 -8.42 -1.38
CA ILE A 283 15.11 -8.96 -0.10
C ILE A 283 16.49 -8.38 0.22
N ALA A 284 17.40 -8.37 -0.76
CA ALA A 284 18.74 -7.82 -0.58
C ALA A 284 18.70 -6.33 -0.23
N LEU A 285 17.88 -5.56 -0.94
CA LEU A 285 17.71 -4.11 -0.71
C LEU A 285 17.18 -3.83 0.70
N LEU A 286 16.08 -4.47 1.09
CA LEU A 286 15.42 -4.23 2.39
C LEU A 286 16.30 -4.62 3.58
N ASN A 287 17.08 -5.71 3.45
CA ASN A 287 17.98 -6.16 4.51
C ASN A 287 19.25 -5.28 4.63
N GLN A 288 19.84 -4.87 3.51
CA GLN A 288 21.10 -4.10 3.52
C GLN A 288 20.89 -2.61 3.78
N TYR A 289 19.69 -2.10 3.53
CA TYR A 289 19.33 -0.69 3.70
C TYR A 289 18.02 -0.55 4.48
N PRO A 290 17.95 -1.03 5.74
CA PRO A 290 16.74 -0.91 6.55
C PRO A 290 16.44 0.56 6.87
N LEU A 291 15.15 0.93 6.91
CA LEU A 291 14.69 2.27 7.29
C LEU A 291 14.51 2.43 8.81
N GLY A 292 14.99 1.47 9.59
CA GLY A 292 14.90 1.47 11.05
C GLY A 292 15.07 0.07 11.62
N GLU A 293 15.19 0.01 12.94
CA GLU A 293 15.22 -1.24 13.68
C GLU A 293 13.83 -1.90 13.69
N PHE A 294 13.81 -3.23 13.80
CA PHE A 294 12.58 -3.99 14.03
C PHE A 294 12.28 -4.08 15.52
N SER A 295 10.99 -4.18 15.88
CA SER A 295 10.56 -4.11 17.29
C SER A 295 11.26 -5.17 18.14
N GLU A 296 11.54 -4.85 19.40
CA GLU A 296 12.00 -5.82 20.40
C GLU A 296 10.97 -6.95 20.62
N ASP A 297 9.69 -6.66 20.36
CA ASP A 297 8.61 -7.63 20.45
C ASP A 297 8.39 -8.46 19.19
N TRP A 298 9.11 -8.18 18.09
CA TRP A 298 8.92 -8.89 16.84
C TRP A 298 9.18 -10.40 17.02
N LEU A 299 8.20 -11.25 16.66
CA LEU A 299 8.30 -12.70 16.89
C LEU A 299 9.53 -13.32 16.21
N GLY A 300 9.95 -12.77 15.07
CA GLY A 300 11.11 -13.25 14.32
C GLY A 300 12.42 -13.25 15.10
N ARG A 301 12.55 -12.45 16.17
CA ARG A 301 13.71 -12.49 17.08
C ARG A 301 13.91 -13.84 17.76
N SER A 302 12.83 -14.60 17.95
CA SER A 302 12.87 -15.96 18.50
C SER A 302 13.15 -17.03 17.43
N ALA A 303 13.50 -16.67 16.20
CA ALA A 303 13.76 -17.64 15.16
C ALA A 303 14.96 -18.54 15.49
N VAL A 304 14.83 -19.83 15.17
CA VAL A 304 15.94 -20.80 15.24
C VAL A 304 17.03 -20.44 14.21
N SER A 305 16.63 -19.86 13.09
CA SER A 305 17.57 -19.33 12.11
C SER A 305 18.07 -17.95 12.54
N GLU A 306 19.36 -17.86 12.88
CA GLU A 306 20.02 -16.60 13.22
C GLU A 306 19.88 -15.55 12.11
N LYS A 307 19.88 -15.98 10.84
CA LYS A 307 19.63 -15.10 9.68
C LYS A 307 18.29 -14.39 9.76
N ILE A 308 17.23 -15.06 10.23
CA ILE A 308 15.90 -14.45 10.41
C ILE A 308 15.90 -13.57 11.65
N ALA A 309 16.46 -14.05 12.75
CA ALA A 309 16.49 -13.33 14.03
C ALA A 309 17.21 -11.97 13.94
N SER A 310 18.26 -11.89 13.11
CA SER A 310 19.11 -10.70 12.95
C SER A 310 18.71 -9.76 11.81
N SER A 311 18.06 -10.26 10.75
CA SER A 311 17.76 -9.44 9.56
C SER A 311 16.50 -8.60 9.67
N GLY A 312 15.65 -8.87 10.65
CA GLY A 312 14.29 -8.31 10.67
C GLY A 312 13.38 -8.91 9.59
N MET A 313 13.82 -9.89 8.79
CA MET A 313 13.04 -10.46 7.70
C MET A 313 12.70 -11.94 7.93
N TRP A 314 11.49 -12.34 7.56
CA TRP A 314 11.09 -13.75 7.46
C TRP A 314 11.72 -14.48 6.27
N ASN A 315 12.61 -13.82 5.51
CA ASN A 315 13.42 -14.39 4.45
C ASN A 315 14.80 -14.77 5.01
N SER A 316 15.28 -15.98 4.75
CA SER A 316 16.64 -16.43 5.14
C SER A 316 17.62 -16.51 3.98
N HIS A 317 17.10 -16.43 2.75
CA HIS A 317 17.87 -16.45 1.51
C HIS A 317 17.91 -15.06 0.90
N HIS A 318 18.95 -14.76 0.13
CA HIS A 318 19.13 -13.52 -0.64
C HIS A 318 19.37 -12.24 0.17
N LEU A 319 19.44 -12.31 1.50
CA LEU A 319 19.72 -11.17 2.40
C LEU A 319 20.97 -10.36 1.98
N ASN A 320 22.05 -11.05 1.61
CA ASN A 320 23.31 -10.45 1.18
C ASN A 320 23.51 -10.51 -0.35
N GLY A 321 22.41 -10.61 -1.10
CA GLY A 321 22.44 -10.63 -2.57
C GLY A 321 22.72 -9.24 -3.17
N LYS A 322 22.65 -9.14 -4.50
CA LYS A 322 22.68 -7.84 -5.18
C LYS A 322 21.37 -7.10 -4.91
N PRO A 323 21.39 -5.87 -4.33
CA PRO A 323 20.19 -5.07 -4.15
C PRO A 323 19.48 -4.78 -5.47
N LEU A 324 18.16 -4.55 -5.39
CA LEU A 324 17.32 -4.12 -6.49
C LEU A 324 17.98 -2.96 -7.24
N SER A 325 18.08 -3.08 -8.56
CA SER A 325 18.57 -2.01 -9.44
C SER A 325 17.44 -1.06 -9.86
N GLY A 326 17.79 0.13 -10.37
CA GLY A 326 16.81 1.07 -10.92
C GLY A 326 15.96 0.48 -12.05
N ASP A 327 16.53 -0.37 -12.92
CA ASP A 327 15.78 -1.03 -13.99
C ASP A 327 14.75 -2.04 -13.46
N GLU A 328 15.12 -2.79 -12.43
CA GLU A 328 14.22 -3.71 -11.73
C GLU A 328 13.13 -2.92 -10.97
N PHE A 329 13.46 -1.79 -10.37
CA PHE A 329 12.47 -0.89 -9.76
C PHE A 329 11.45 -0.36 -10.79
N LEU A 330 11.90 0.06 -11.98
CA LEU A 330 11.01 0.46 -13.07
C LEU A 330 10.06 -0.66 -13.54
N LEU A 331 10.46 -1.92 -13.40
CA LEU A 331 9.59 -3.06 -13.65
C LEU A 331 8.55 -3.21 -12.54
N LEU A 332 8.96 -3.03 -11.29
CA LEU A 332 8.09 -3.05 -10.12
C LEU A 332 7.02 -1.94 -10.19
N GLU A 333 7.41 -0.71 -10.51
CA GLU A 333 6.48 0.43 -10.70
C GLU A 333 5.46 0.16 -11.80
N ARG A 334 5.90 -0.41 -12.93
CA ARG A 334 5.00 -0.78 -14.02
C ARG A 334 3.99 -1.85 -13.61
N GLY A 335 4.39 -2.81 -12.78
CA GLY A 335 3.48 -3.78 -12.17
C GLY A 335 2.50 -3.11 -11.20
N ALA A 336 2.99 -2.26 -10.31
CA ALA A 336 2.18 -1.56 -9.30
C ALA A 336 1.11 -0.66 -9.96
N ALA A 337 1.48 0.06 -11.03
CA ALA A 337 0.54 0.86 -11.80
C ALA A 337 -0.61 0.03 -12.42
N ARG A 338 -0.45 -1.29 -12.61
CA ARG A 338 -1.54 -2.18 -13.03
C ARG A 338 -2.42 -2.59 -11.86
N ALA A 339 -1.83 -2.83 -10.69
CA ALA A 339 -2.56 -3.14 -9.45
C ALA A 339 -3.48 -1.99 -9.01
N MET A 340 -3.11 -0.75 -9.33
CA MET A 340 -3.87 0.46 -8.98
C MET A 340 -4.97 0.83 -9.99
N ARG A 341 -5.19 0.07 -11.08
CA ARG A 341 -6.20 0.40 -12.09
C ARG A 341 -7.63 0.04 -11.65
N PRO A 342 -8.63 0.90 -11.95
CA PRO A 342 -10.05 0.60 -11.75
C PRO A 342 -10.48 -0.72 -12.38
N GLU A 343 -9.95 -1.06 -13.55
CA GLU A 343 -10.29 -2.26 -14.34
C GLU A 343 -9.94 -3.60 -13.63
N TYR A 344 -9.03 -3.59 -12.65
CA TYR A 344 -8.73 -4.73 -11.76
C TYR A 344 -9.46 -4.66 -10.41
N THR A 345 -10.14 -3.54 -10.14
CA THR A 345 -11.02 -3.33 -8.98
C THR A 345 -12.51 -3.35 -9.37
N SER A 346 -12.84 -3.45 -10.66
CA SER A 346 -14.20 -3.40 -11.19
C SER A 346 -14.52 -4.56 -12.14
N GLN A 347 -14.92 -5.70 -11.58
CA GLN A 347 -15.95 -6.57 -12.16
C GLN A 347 -16.51 -7.44 -11.02
N GLU A 348 -17.78 -7.23 -10.69
CA GLU A 348 -18.61 -7.93 -9.67
C GLU A 348 -18.51 -7.49 -8.19
N TRP A 349 -18.64 -6.20 -7.90
CA TRP A 349 -19.04 -5.73 -6.57
C TRP A 349 -20.51 -5.27 -6.53
N ARG A 350 -21.46 -6.18 -6.86
CA ARG A 350 -22.90 -6.03 -6.52
C ARG A 350 -23.58 -7.40 -6.32
N VAL A 351 -23.98 -7.63 -5.06
CA VAL A 351 -25.11 -8.43 -4.53
C VAL A 351 -25.28 -9.90 -5.00
N GLY A 352 -25.15 -10.83 -4.05
CA GLY A 352 -25.64 -12.22 -4.16
C GLY A 352 -25.56 -12.98 -2.84
N ARG A 353 -26.72 -13.28 -2.25
CA ARG A 353 -26.98 -13.71 -0.85
C ARG A 353 -26.52 -15.14 -0.48
N ALA A 354 -26.29 -15.31 0.83
CA ALA A 354 -26.90 -16.31 1.74
C ALA A 354 -25.89 -17.18 2.50
N GLY A 355 -25.72 -16.93 3.81
CA GLY A 355 -25.05 -17.84 4.73
C GLY A 355 -24.19 -17.13 5.79
N GLY A 356 -24.79 -16.89 6.96
CA GLY A 356 -24.15 -16.70 8.28
C GLY A 356 -22.80 -15.99 8.35
N TRP A 357 -22.83 -14.72 8.79
CA TRP A 357 -21.65 -14.05 9.33
C TRP A 357 -21.21 -14.75 10.62
N MET A 358 -20.00 -15.33 10.61
CA MET A 358 -19.29 -15.72 11.83
C MET A 358 -18.22 -14.65 12.07
N GLU A 359 -18.34 -13.93 13.18
CA GLU A 359 -17.47 -12.82 13.55
C GLU A 359 -16.00 -13.26 13.68
N PRO A 360 -15.01 -12.44 13.28
CA PRO A 360 -13.59 -12.70 13.55
C PRO A 360 -13.34 -12.74 15.06
N LYS A 361 -12.67 -13.79 15.56
CA LYS A 361 -12.25 -13.87 16.97
C LYS A 361 -11.32 -12.70 17.34
N PRO A 362 -11.48 -12.07 18.52
CA PRO A 362 -10.56 -11.04 18.99
C PRO A 362 -9.18 -11.63 19.32
N ALA A 363 -8.17 -10.78 19.13
CA ALA A 363 -6.77 -11.00 19.49
C ALA A 363 -6.59 -11.37 20.97
N PRO A 364 -5.63 -12.24 21.34
CA PRO A 364 -5.44 -12.65 22.72
C PRO A 364 -4.87 -11.50 23.57
N GLU A 365 -5.38 -11.42 24.78
CA GLU A 365 -5.17 -10.38 25.80
C GLU A 365 -3.67 -10.27 26.17
N ARG A 366 -2.99 -9.20 25.72
CA ARG A 366 -1.62 -8.85 26.16
C ARG A 366 -1.72 -8.00 27.41
N GLU A 367 -0.83 -8.24 28.38
CA GLU A 367 -0.72 -7.48 29.63
C GLU A 367 -0.81 -5.96 29.38
N ARG A 368 -1.85 -5.36 29.97
CA ARG A 368 -2.28 -3.98 29.74
C ARG A 368 -1.40 -3.04 30.54
N VAL A 369 -0.55 -2.26 29.87
CA VAL A 369 -0.06 -1.00 30.48
C VAL A 369 -1.23 -0.02 30.39
N ALA A 370 -2.06 0.01 31.43
CA ALA A 370 -3.03 1.09 31.61
C ALA A 370 -2.27 2.41 31.79
N LEU A 371 -2.70 3.47 31.10
CA LEU A 371 -2.16 4.81 31.21
C LEU A 371 -2.64 5.41 32.54
N GLN A 372 -1.94 5.04 33.60
CA GLN A 372 -2.39 5.31 34.96
C GLN A 372 -2.60 6.81 35.20
N GLY A 373 -3.78 7.17 35.68
CA GLY A 373 -4.15 8.56 35.98
C GLY A 373 -4.49 9.46 34.79
N LEU A 374 -4.29 9.03 33.54
CA LEU A 374 -4.64 9.85 32.37
C LEU A 374 -6.15 9.81 32.08
N THR A 375 -6.67 10.94 31.60
CA THR A 375 -8.08 11.17 31.29
C THR A 375 -8.29 11.36 29.80
N LEU A 376 -9.07 10.46 29.20
CA LEU A 376 -9.63 10.64 27.87
C LEU A 376 -11.00 11.29 27.97
N VAL A 377 -11.23 12.39 27.24
CA VAL A 377 -12.55 13.00 27.13
C VAL A 377 -13.21 12.63 25.80
N VAL A 378 -14.43 12.11 25.86
CA VAL A 378 -15.25 11.76 24.68
C VAL A 378 -16.30 12.86 24.47
N VAL A 379 -16.16 13.59 23.36
CA VAL A 379 -17.03 14.71 22.98
C VAL A 379 -18.12 14.23 22.02
N PRO A 380 -19.42 14.50 22.26
CA PRO A 380 -20.47 14.08 21.35
C PRO A 380 -20.42 14.91 20.06
N CYS A 381 -20.59 14.27 18.90
CA CYS A 381 -20.64 14.99 17.63
C CYS A 381 -21.81 16.00 17.59
N GLY A 382 -21.58 17.15 16.94
CA GLY A 382 -22.62 18.17 16.75
C GLY A 382 -23.51 17.88 15.54
N LYS A 383 -24.77 18.31 15.61
CA LYS A 383 -25.70 18.29 14.46
C LYS A 383 -25.28 19.25 13.36
N THR A 384 -24.88 20.48 13.75
CA THR A 384 -24.48 21.52 12.81
C THR A 384 -23.05 21.30 12.36
N LYS A 385 -22.85 21.08 11.05
CA LYS A 385 -21.54 20.87 10.44
C LYS A 385 -21.20 21.96 9.43
N ILE A 386 -19.91 22.16 9.15
CA ILE A 386 -19.44 23.19 8.22
C ILE A 386 -20.07 23.05 6.83
N TRP A 387 -20.23 21.83 6.32
CA TRP A 387 -20.82 21.58 4.99
C TRP A 387 -22.31 21.91 4.86
N GLN A 388 -23.01 22.16 5.97
CA GLN A 388 -24.39 22.66 5.93
C GLN A 388 -24.43 24.18 5.71
N LEU A 389 -23.35 24.89 6.05
CA LEU A 389 -23.22 26.34 5.89
C LEU A 389 -22.37 26.69 4.67
N GLU A 390 -21.33 25.91 4.41
CA GLU A 390 -20.36 26.05 3.32
C GLU A 390 -20.21 24.70 2.59
N PRO A 391 -21.12 24.36 1.66
CA PRO A 391 -21.12 23.05 0.98
C PRO A 391 -19.87 22.77 0.14
N GLU A 392 -19.21 23.80 -0.36
CA GLU A 392 -18.00 23.71 -1.20
C GLU A 392 -16.71 23.55 -0.37
N THR A 393 -16.81 23.56 0.96
CA THR A 393 -15.66 23.31 1.83
C THR A 393 -15.23 21.86 1.67
N GLY A 394 -14.01 21.61 1.24
CA GLY A 394 -13.46 20.24 1.15
C GLY A 394 -13.30 19.54 2.52
N PRO A 395 -12.54 18.44 2.58
CA PRO A 395 -12.30 17.73 3.84
C PRO A 395 -11.68 18.65 4.91
N VAL A 396 -12.24 18.62 6.13
CA VAL A 396 -11.76 19.42 7.27
C VAL A 396 -11.48 18.57 8.49
N GLN A 397 -10.61 19.06 9.36
CA GLN A 397 -10.34 18.43 10.66
C GLN A 397 -11.64 18.28 11.46
N ALA A 398 -11.82 17.13 12.11
CA ALA A 398 -13.05 16.81 12.85
C ALA A 398 -13.39 17.87 13.93
N LYS A 399 -12.38 18.45 14.60
CA LYS A 399 -12.58 19.54 15.58
C LYS A 399 -13.11 20.86 14.99
N LYS A 400 -12.98 21.04 13.67
CA LYS A 400 -13.48 22.19 12.90
C LYS A 400 -14.76 21.86 12.12
N ALA A 401 -15.05 20.58 11.91
CA ALA A 401 -16.21 20.12 11.16
C ALA A 401 -17.53 20.45 11.88
N TYR A 402 -17.57 20.34 13.21
CA TYR A 402 -18.78 20.55 14.02
C TYR A 402 -18.83 21.97 14.60
N LEU A 403 -19.91 22.69 14.34
CA LEU A 403 -20.03 24.13 14.62
C LEU A 403 -21.07 24.48 15.71
N GLY A 404 -21.91 23.51 16.10
CA GLY A 404 -23.01 23.73 17.03
C GLY A 404 -22.57 24.16 18.44
N PRO A 405 -23.36 25.00 19.14
CA PRO A 405 -23.04 25.43 20.52
C PRO A 405 -22.75 24.29 21.52
N PRO A 406 -23.48 23.15 21.51
CA PRO A 406 -23.18 22.04 22.41
C PRO A 406 -21.82 21.41 22.14
N PHE A 407 -21.40 21.32 20.87
CA PHE A 407 -20.09 20.77 20.51
C PHE A 407 -18.96 21.68 21.00
N LYS A 408 -19.09 23.01 20.79
CA LYS A 408 -18.11 24.00 21.23
C LYS A 408 -17.87 23.95 22.74
N ALA A 409 -18.93 23.96 23.53
CA ALA A 409 -18.83 23.89 25.00
C ALA A 409 -18.17 22.57 25.48
N ASN A 410 -18.53 21.42 24.88
CA ASN A 410 -17.93 20.14 25.23
C ASN A 410 -16.47 20.01 24.76
N ARG A 411 -16.12 20.63 23.63
CA ARG A 411 -14.74 20.72 23.14
C ARG A 411 -13.88 21.56 24.09
N GLU A 412 -14.37 22.73 24.51
CA GLU A 412 -13.69 23.58 25.49
C GLU A 412 -13.45 22.82 26.80
N TYR A 413 -14.45 22.09 27.30
CA TYR A 413 -14.28 21.19 28.45
C TYR A 413 -13.19 20.14 28.20
N ALA A 414 -13.21 19.48 27.04
CA ALA A 414 -12.25 18.43 26.72
C ALA A 414 -10.81 18.95 26.60
N GLU A 415 -10.63 20.13 26.01
CA GLU A 415 -9.33 20.80 25.90
C GLU A 415 -8.83 21.33 27.26
N ALA A 416 -9.72 21.62 28.21
CA ALA A 416 -9.37 22.08 29.54
C ALA A 416 -9.01 20.95 30.52
N PHE A 417 -9.65 19.79 30.41
CA PHE A 417 -9.59 18.73 31.44
C PHE A 417 -9.11 17.35 30.94
N GLY A 418 -8.98 17.14 29.62
CA GLY A 418 -8.51 15.88 29.06
C GLY A 418 -7.02 15.88 28.74
N ASP A 419 -6.32 14.81 29.08
CA ASP A 419 -4.96 14.53 28.57
C ASP A 419 -5.00 14.18 27.08
N ALA A 420 -6.11 13.59 26.65
CA ALA A 420 -6.48 13.40 25.26
C ALA A 420 -7.99 13.53 25.09
N TRP A 421 -8.45 13.79 23.87
CA TRP A 421 -9.88 13.76 23.58
C TRP A 421 -10.19 13.24 22.18
N VAL A 422 -11.38 12.67 22.05
CA VAL A 422 -11.92 12.15 20.79
C VAL A 422 -13.36 12.61 20.62
N ILE A 423 -13.80 12.66 19.38
CA ILE A 423 -15.20 12.91 19.04
C ILE A 423 -15.88 11.57 18.84
N LEU A 424 -16.98 11.31 19.53
CA LEU A 424 -17.85 10.19 19.24
C LEU A 424 -18.90 10.63 18.22
N SER A 425 -18.69 10.27 16.96
CA SER A 425 -19.61 10.49 15.85
C SER A 425 -20.57 9.32 15.70
N ALA A 426 -21.87 9.60 15.56
CA ALA A 426 -22.85 8.56 15.28
C ALA A 426 -22.68 7.93 13.88
N LYS A 427 -21.95 8.56 12.95
CA LYS A 427 -21.66 8.00 11.62
C LYS A 427 -20.27 7.37 11.54
N TYR A 428 -19.27 8.04 12.12
CA TYR A 428 -17.85 7.69 11.96
C TYR A 428 -17.25 6.96 13.18
N GLY A 429 -17.99 6.91 14.29
CA GLY A 429 -17.50 6.37 15.55
C GLY A 429 -16.50 7.29 16.25
N PHE A 430 -15.48 6.72 16.91
CA PHE A 430 -14.43 7.52 17.57
C PHE A 430 -13.47 8.12 16.55
N VAL A 431 -13.37 9.45 16.56
CA VAL A 431 -12.59 10.25 15.60
C VAL A 431 -11.66 11.17 16.37
N PHE A 432 -10.37 11.20 15.98
CA PHE A 432 -9.42 12.15 16.56
C PHE A 432 -9.67 13.58 16.06
N PRO A 433 -9.43 14.60 16.88
CA PRO A 433 -9.70 16.00 16.52
C PRO A 433 -8.99 16.46 15.24
N GLU A 434 -7.81 15.91 14.96
CA GLU A 434 -6.97 16.23 13.79
C GLU A 434 -7.36 15.46 12.53
N MET A 435 -8.17 14.39 12.65
CA MET A 435 -8.57 13.56 11.52
C MET A 435 -9.38 14.38 10.52
N LEU A 436 -9.03 14.29 9.23
CA LEU A 436 -9.82 14.89 8.15
C LEU A 436 -11.09 14.09 7.94
N LEU A 437 -12.25 14.72 8.16
CA LEU A 437 -13.53 14.16 7.82
C LEU A 437 -13.88 14.51 6.37
N PRO A 438 -14.40 13.55 5.58
CA PRO A 438 -14.87 13.82 4.23
C PRO A 438 -16.11 14.72 4.29
N GLU A 439 -16.40 15.37 3.16
CA GLU A 439 -17.61 16.20 2.97
C GLU A 439 -18.88 15.41 3.34
N ASP A 440 -19.52 15.83 4.43
CA ASP A 440 -20.67 15.11 4.97
C ASP A 440 -21.64 16.03 5.71
N PRO A 441 -22.63 16.62 5.00
CA PRO A 441 -23.64 17.46 5.61
C PRO A 441 -24.71 16.68 6.39
N GLY A 442 -24.69 15.34 6.36
CA GLY A 442 -25.71 14.49 6.96
C GLY A 442 -25.74 14.56 8.50
N ASP A 443 -26.93 14.42 9.09
CA ASP A 443 -27.15 14.40 10.54
C ASP A 443 -27.52 12.98 10.97
N VAL A 444 -26.52 12.22 11.47
CA VAL A 444 -26.71 10.88 12.03
C VAL A 444 -26.68 10.99 13.55
N THR A 445 -27.59 10.29 14.24
CA THR A 445 -27.73 10.36 15.69
C THR A 445 -27.91 8.98 16.32
N PHE A 446 -27.34 8.76 17.51
CA PHE A 446 -27.52 7.54 18.28
C PHE A 446 -28.96 7.30 18.78
N GLY A 447 -29.84 8.30 18.67
CA GLY A 447 -31.26 8.17 18.96
C GLY A 447 -32.05 7.44 17.88
N ASP A 448 -31.58 7.49 16.63
CA ASP A 448 -32.22 6.82 15.50
C ASP A 448 -31.53 5.48 15.21
N LYS A 449 -31.97 4.43 15.93
CA LYS A 449 -31.39 3.09 15.82
C LYS A 449 -31.64 2.42 14.45
N ALA A 450 -32.57 2.93 13.66
CA ALA A 450 -32.90 2.37 12.34
C ALA A 450 -32.07 2.98 11.21
N CYS A 451 -31.34 4.08 11.48
CA CYS A 451 -30.50 4.74 10.48
C CYS A 451 -29.38 3.78 10.01
N SER A 452 -29.33 3.50 8.71
CA SER A 452 -28.34 2.60 8.10
C SER A 452 -26.91 3.16 8.12
N GLU A 453 -26.77 4.48 8.31
CA GLU A 453 -25.48 5.16 8.46
C GLU A 453 -25.00 5.20 9.91
N LEU A 454 -25.81 4.72 10.86
CA LEU A 454 -25.43 4.65 12.27
C LEU A 454 -24.28 3.67 12.46
N VAL A 455 -23.20 4.13 13.09
CA VAL A 455 -22.03 3.31 13.41
C VAL A 455 -22.43 2.15 14.33
N PRO A 456 -22.18 0.89 13.93
CA PRO A 456 -22.47 -0.25 14.78
C PRO A 456 -21.65 -0.23 16.07
N VAL A 457 -22.22 -0.74 17.15
CA VAL A 457 -21.51 -0.89 18.44
C VAL A 457 -20.26 -1.76 18.29
N SER A 458 -20.28 -2.77 17.43
CA SER A 458 -19.10 -3.60 17.12
C SER A 458 -17.96 -2.78 16.49
N THR A 459 -18.27 -1.81 15.62
CA THR A 459 -17.30 -0.87 15.08
C THR A 459 -16.74 0.04 16.18
N LEU A 460 -17.58 0.51 17.10
CA LEU A 460 -17.13 1.33 18.23
C LEU A 460 -16.20 0.55 19.17
N LYS A 461 -16.52 -0.70 19.50
CA LYS A 461 -15.64 -1.59 20.28
C LYS A 461 -14.29 -1.78 19.58
N ARG A 462 -14.31 -2.10 18.28
CA ARG A 462 -13.10 -2.25 17.47
C ARG A 462 -12.26 -0.96 17.45
N GLN A 463 -12.89 0.21 17.40
CA GLN A 463 -12.18 1.49 17.47
C GLN A 463 -11.58 1.75 18.86
N VAL A 464 -12.27 1.40 19.94
CA VAL A 464 -11.70 1.47 21.30
C VAL A 464 -10.41 0.64 21.41
N ASP A 465 -10.37 -0.53 20.78
CA ASP A 465 -9.20 -1.39 20.73
C ASP A 465 -8.10 -0.84 19.79
N LEU A 466 -8.44 -0.53 18.53
CA LEU A 466 -7.50 -0.06 17.50
C LEU A 466 -6.86 1.28 17.84
N LEU A 467 -7.66 2.23 18.32
CA LEU A 467 -7.21 3.56 18.72
C LEU A 467 -6.69 3.58 20.15
N ARG A 468 -6.66 2.41 20.82
CA ARG A 468 -6.16 2.22 22.19
C ARG A 468 -6.82 3.12 23.24
N LEU A 469 -8.09 3.45 23.04
CA LEU A 469 -8.86 4.31 23.95
C LEU A 469 -9.11 3.63 25.30
N GLY A 470 -9.19 2.30 25.30
CA GLY A 470 -9.36 1.50 26.52
C GLY A 470 -8.14 1.44 27.44
N LEU A 471 -7.02 2.06 27.05
CA LEU A 471 -5.83 2.17 27.89
C LEU A 471 -5.92 3.31 28.90
N TYR A 472 -6.79 4.31 28.70
CA TYR A 472 -6.96 5.41 29.65
C TYR A 472 -7.71 4.93 30.90
N ASP A 473 -7.16 5.22 32.08
CA ASP A 473 -7.78 4.88 33.36
C ASP A 473 -9.14 5.56 33.53
N ASN A 474 -9.22 6.82 33.12
CA ASN A 474 -10.43 7.63 33.23
C ASN A 474 -10.93 7.99 31.83
N VAL A 475 -12.19 7.70 31.55
CA VAL A 475 -12.86 8.08 30.31
C VAL A 475 -14.09 8.92 30.65
N VAL A 476 -14.00 10.22 30.45
CA VAL A 476 -15.11 11.15 30.68
C VAL A 476 -15.95 11.24 29.42
N VAL A 477 -17.19 10.78 29.48
CA VAL A 477 -18.10 10.80 28.33
C VAL A 477 -19.10 11.94 28.48
N LEU A 478 -18.96 12.93 27.61
CA LEU A 478 -19.85 14.07 27.54
C LEU A 478 -21.05 13.74 26.65
N GLY A 479 -22.24 14.20 27.04
CA GLY A 479 -23.45 14.12 26.23
C GLY A 479 -24.59 13.27 26.79
N GLY A 480 -25.66 13.22 25.99
CA GLY A 480 -26.93 12.61 26.35
C GLY A 480 -26.93 11.07 26.36
N ASN A 481 -28.09 10.48 26.64
CA ASN A 481 -28.23 9.05 26.88
C ASN A 481 -27.67 8.16 25.76
N GLY A 482 -27.92 8.52 24.49
CA GLY A 482 -27.41 7.73 23.35
C GLY A 482 -25.88 7.64 23.29
N TYR A 483 -25.17 8.72 23.63
CA TYR A 483 -23.69 8.72 23.65
C TYR A 483 -23.16 7.93 24.84
N ARG A 484 -23.82 8.02 26.00
CA ARG A 484 -23.44 7.24 27.18
C ARG A 484 -23.62 5.75 26.95
N GLU A 485 -24.75 5.33 26.38
CA GLU A 485 -25.01 3.94 26.04
C GLU A 485 -24.01 3.42 25.00
N ALA A 486 -23.74 4.21 23.96
CA ALA A 486 -22.78 3.85 22.92
C ALA A 486 -21.36 3.69 23.50
N ALA A 487 -20.90 4.64 24.32
CA ALA A 487 -19.60 4.57 24.96
C ALA A 487 -19.53 3.42 25.99
N ALA A 488 -20.55 3.23 26.83
CA ALA A 488 -20.59 2.12 27.79
C ALA A 488 -20.51 0.75 27.09
N GLN A 489 -21.22 0.60 25.96
CA GLN A 489 -21.13 -0.61 25.16
C GLN A 489 -19.77 -0.75 24.47
N ALA A 490 -19.19 0.33 23.96
CA ALA A 490 -17.91 0.33 23.25
C ALA A 490 -16.72 0.02 24.15
N PHE A 491 -16.68 0.60 25.35
CA PHE A 491 -15.63 0.38 26.35
C PHE A 491 -15.89 -0.86 27.22
N GLY A 492 -17.02 -1.56 27.02
CA GLY A 492 -17.34 -2.79 27.74
C GLY A 492 -16.28 -3.86 27.51
N GLY A 493 -15.62 -4.30 28.59
CA GLY A 493 -14.49 -5.25 28.55
C GLY A 493 -13.11 -4.58 28.70
N THR A 494 -13.05 -3.25 28.65
CA THR A 494 -11.83 -2.50 28.98
C THR A 494 -11.71 -2.28 30.50
N ALA A 495 -10.52 -1.87 30.97
CA ALA A 495 -10.27 -1.53 32.36
C ALA A 495 -10.61 -0.06 32.68
N ALA A 496 -11.01 0.71 31.65
CA ALA A 496 -11.29 2.13 31.76
C ALA A 496 -12.50 2.42 32.65
N ARG A 497 -12.38 3.42 33.52
CA ARG A 497 -13.47 3.92 34.37
C ARG A 497 -14.22 5.01 33.62
N LEU A 498 -15.46 4.72 33.27
CA LEU A 498 -16.33 5.67 32.58
C LEU A 498 -16.98 6.64 33.57
N HIS A 499 -16.80 7.93 33.32
CA HIS A 499 -17.41 9.01 34.08
C HIS A 499 -18.46 9.73 33.22
N PHE A 500 -19.63 9.98 33.81
CA PHE A 500 -20.75 10.63 33.14
C PHE A 500 -21.19 11.88 33.92
N PRO A 501 -20.39 12.97 33.90
CA PRO A 501 -20.53 14.10 34.82
C PRO A 501 -21.89 14.79 34.72
N PHE A 502 -22.53 14.76 33.55
CA PHE A 502 -23.80 15.44 33.31
C PHE A 502 -24.99 14.48 33.16
N LYS A 503 -24.87 13.27 33.72
CA LYS A 503 -25.95 12.28 33.68
C LYS A 503 -27.23 12.85 34.32
N GLY A 504 -28.34 12.79 33.59
CA GLY A 504 -29.66 13.23 34.05
C GLY A 504 -30.02 14.68 33.70
N LEU A 505 -29.05 15.50 33.27
CA LEU A 505 -29.30 16.87 32.83
C LEU A 505 -29.89 16.94 31.41
N ARG A 506 -30.73 17.95 31.16
CA ARG A 506 -31.23 18.30 29.83
C ARG A 506 -30.11 18.94 29.00
N GLN A 507 -30.26 18.98 27.67
CA GLN A 507 -29.20 19.46 26.78
C GLN A 507 -28.70 20.88 27.11
N GLY A 508 -29.59 21.84 27.38
CA GLY A 508 -29.20 23.20 27.77
C GLY A 508 -28.49 23.27 29.13
N GLU A 509 -28.88 22.40 30.07
CA GLU A 509 -28.25 22.28 31.39
C GLU A 509 -26.86 21.66 31.28
N MET A 510 -26.67 20.65 30.41
CA MET A 510 -25.35 20.06 30.12
C MET A 510 -24.37 21.10 29.55
N ILE A 511 -24.82 21.97 28.65
CA ILE A 511 -23.99 23.04 28.09
C ILE A 511 -23.56 24.03 29.19
N SER A 512 -24.51 24.40 30.05
CA SER A 512 -24.26 25.33 31.16
C SER A 512 -23.32 24.71 32.19
N ALA A 513 -23.46 23.41 32.47
CA ALA A 513 -22.60 22.67 33.38
C ALA A 513 -21.17 22.52 32.82
N ALA A 514 -21.02 22.20 31.53
CA ALA A 514 -19.72 22.12 30.87
C ALA A 514 -18.97 23.46 30.90
N ARG A 515 -19.66 24.57 30.61
CA ARG A 515 -19.09 25.92 30.69
C ARG A 515 -18.73 26.30 32.12
N ARG A 516 -19.63 26.07 33.07
CA ARG A 516 -19.38 26.33 34.49
C ARG A 516 -18.15 25.58 34.98
N ALA A 517 -18.01 24.29 34.61
CA ALA A 517 -16.84 23.49 34.93
C ALA A 517 -15.54 24.14 34.41
N VAL A 518 -15.52 24.58 33.15
CA VAL A 518 -14.38 25.30 32.55
C VAL A 518 -14.10 26.61 33.28
N ASP A 519 -15.14 27.40 33.58
CA ASP A 519 -15.04 28.69 34.25
C ASP A 519 -14.52 28.56 35.70
N THR A 520 -14.97 27.55 36.44
CA THR A 520 -14.55 27.29 37.83
C THR A 520 -13.30 26.41 37.92
N LYS A 521 -12.82 25.86 36.80
CA LYS A 521 -11.74 24.87 36.71
C LYS A 521 -12.01 23.58 37.50
N GLU A 522 -13.28 23.22 37.66
CA GLU A 522 -13.71 22.00 38.36
C GLU A 522 -14.30 21.01 37.33
N PRO A 523 -13.64 19.87 37.06
CA PRO A 523 -14.09 18.93 36.03
C PRO A 523 -15.43 18.25 36.39
N PHE A 524 -15.73 18.07 37.67
CA PHE A 524 -16.98 17.47 38.13
C PHE A 524 -17.79 18.52 38.89
N PRO A 525 -18.70 19.26 38.23
CA PRO A 525 -19.57 20.16 38.96
C PRO A 525 -20.48 19.30 39.85
N GLY A 526 -20.46 19.58 41.15
CA GLY A 526 -21.33 18.95 42.15
C GLY A 526 -22.81 19.21 41.92
#